data_AF-A0A947USF9-F1
#
_entry.id   AF-A0A947USF9-F1
#
_cell.length_a   1.000
_cell.length_b   1.000
_cell.length_c   1.000
_cell.angle_alpha   90.00
_cell.angle_beta   90.00
_cell.angle_gamma   90.00
#
_symmetry.space_group_name_H-M   'P 1'
#
loop_
_entity.id
_entity.type
_entity.pdbx_description
1 polymer ?
#
loop_
_entity_poly.entity_id
_entity_poly.type
_entity_poly.pdbx_seq_one_letter_code
_entity_poly.pdbx_strand_id
1 'polypeptide(L)' 'WLLGRTWGQGSDSLKLEGRFAPEVFDELAKRGHAVERVEDYAQMMGHAGVIRVLDDGTCEAASDPRSDGAAAGA' A
#
# COMPACT_ATOMS: atom_id res chain seq x y z
N TRP A 1 -2.57 2.96 1.46
CA TRP A 1 -3.87 3.64 1.63
C TRP A 1 -4.02 4.64 0.51
N LEU A 2 -5.24 4.87 0.03
CA LEU A 2 -5.54 5.87 -1.00
C LEU A 2 -6.69 6.73 -0.50
N LEU A 3 -6.61 8.04 -0.73
CA LEU A 3 -7.67 8.99 -0.36
C LEU A 3 -8.09 9.77 -1.60
N GLY A 4 -9.41 9.87 -1.79
CA GLY A 4 -10.01 10.63 -2.89
C GLY A 4 -10.23 9.80 -4.14
N ARG A 5 -10.62 10.48 -5.23
CA ARG A 5 -10.97 9.85 -6.51
C ARG A 5 -9.74 9.25 -7.18
N THR A 6 -9.73 7.92 -7.31
CA THR A 6 -8.89 7.20 -8.28
C THR A 6 -9.64 7.05 -9.59
N TRP A 7 -8.92 6.86 -10.71
CA TRP A 7 -9.47 6.77 -12.07
C TRP A 7 -10.81 6.02 -12.16
N GLY A 8 -11.89 6.73 -12.49
CA GLY A 8 -13.23 6.15 -12.69
C GLY A 8 -14.11 5.98 -11.45
N GLN A 9 -13.66 6.37 -10.25
CA GLN A 9 -14.45 6.24 -9.00
C GLN A 9 -15.01 7.58 -8.51
N GLY A 10 -16.30 7.58 -8.14
CA GLY A 10 -17.07 8.77 -7.79
C GLY A 10 -17.11 9.13 -6.29
N SER A 11 -16.48 8.34 -5.41
CA SER A 11 -16.49 8.59 -3.96
C SER A 11 -15.12 9.03 -3.41
N ASP A 12 -15.14 9.95 -2.44
CA ASP A 12 -13.98 10.39 -1.66
C ASP A 12 -13.73 9.49 -0.43
N SER A 13 -13.79 8.17 -0.61
CA SER A 13 -13.50 7.22 0.47
C SER A 13 -12.00 7.11 0.77
N LEU A 14 -11.67 6.80 2.03
CA LEU A 14 -10.34 6.38 2.45
C LEU A 14 -10.22 4.86 2.29
N LYS A 15 -9.48 4.42 1.29
CA LYS A 15 -9.27 2.99 1.00
C LYS A 15 -8.07 2.45 1.78
N LEU A 16 -8.30 1.40 2.57
CA LEU A 16 -7.28 0.69 3.35
C LEU A 16 -7.29 -0.79 2.98
N GLU A 17 -6.10 -1.39 2.87
CA GLU A 17 -5.96 -2.84 2.66
C GLU A 17 -6.47 -3.63 3.85
N GLY A 18 -7.02 -4.81 3.61
CA GLY A 18 -7.65 -5.62 4.65
C GLY A 18 -6.71 -6.07 5.77
N ARG A 19 -5.40 -6.07 5.54
CA ARG A 19 -4.34 -6.45 6.49
C ARG A 19 -4.03 -5.41 7.55
N PHE A 20 -4.64 -4.21 7.49
CA PHE A 20 -4.61 -3.30 8.64
C PHE A 20 -5.39 -3.92 9.81
N ALA A 21 -4.96 -3.62 11.03
CA ALA A 21 -5.64 -4.12 12.23
C ALA A 21 -7.09 -3.58 12.28
N PRO A 22 -8.09 -4.37 12.71
CA PRO A 22 -9.49 -3.93 12.74
C PRO A 22 -9.71 -2.60 13.47
N GLU A 23 -8.96 -2.36 14.55
CA GLU A 23 -9.04 -1.14 15.36
C GLU A 23 -8.66 0.11 14.57
N VAL A 24 -7.82 -0.01 13.54
CA VAL A 24 -7.46 1.10 12.65
C VAL A 24 -8.67 1.56 11.85
N PHE A 25 -9.48 0.62 11.35
CA PHE A 25 -10.71 0.95 10.62
C PHE A 25 -11.70 1.66 11.54
N ASP A 26 -11.91 1.12 12.74
CA ASP A 26 -12.84 1.66 13.73
C ASP A 26 -12.44 3.08 14.17
N GLU A 27 -11.16 3.30 14.48
CA GLU A 27 -10.67 4.61 14.93
C GLU A 27 -10.73 5.66 13.82
N LEU A 28 -10.50 5.29 12.57
CA LEU A 28 -10.63 6.22 11.44
C LEU A 28 -12.10 6.54 11.15
N ALA A 29 -13.00 5.56 11.24
CA ALA A 29 -14.44 5.79 11.12
C ALA A 29 -14.97 6.72 12.23
N LYS A 30 -14.55 6.51 13.49
CA LYS A 30 -14.90 7.40 14.62
C LYS A 30 -14.42 8.84 14.43
N ARG A 31 -13.32 9.04 13.70
CA ARG A 31 -12.78 10.36 13.34
C ARG A 31 -13.48 11.00 12.13
N GLY A 32 -14.50 10.34 11.57
CA GLY A 32 -15.32 10.87 10.47
C GLY A 32 -14.85 10.50 9.08
N HIS A 33 -13.87 9.59 8.93
CA HIS A 33 -13.47 9.11 7.61
C HIS A 33 -14.47 8.09 7.07
N ALA A 34 -14.87 8.23 5.81
CA ALA A 34 -15.57 7.19 5.07
C ALA A 34 -14.56 6.11 4.65
N VAL A 35 -14.31 5.13 5.52
CA VAL A 35 -13.30 4.08 5.31
C VAL A 35 -13.87 2.95 4.45
N GLU A 36 -13.10 2.52 3.46
CA GLU A 36 -13.39 1.39 2.58
C GLU A 36 -12.27 0.35 2.73
N ARG A 37 -12.65 -0.87 3.10
CA ARG A 37 -11.72 -2.01 3.18
C ARG A 37 -11.63 -2.68 1.81
N VAL A 38 -10.41 -2.80 1.29
CA VAL A 38 -10.11 -3.57 0.07
C VAL A 38 -9.39 -4.87 0.42
N GLU A 39 -9.09 -5.69 -0.59
CA GLU A 39 -8.35 -6.94 -0.43
C GLU A 39 -6.96 -6.72 0.20
N ASP A 40 -6.43 -7.78 0.81
CA ASP A 40 -5.03 -7.82 1.21
C ASP A 40 -4.16 -7.76 -0.05
N TYR A 41 -3.12 -6.91 -0.03
CA TYR A 41 -2.22 -6.73 -1.18
C TYR A 41 -2.95 -6.27 -2.46
N ALA A 42 -4.00 -5.45 -2.33
CA ALA A 42 -4.72 -4.91 -3.49
C ALA A 42 -3.78 -4.15 -4.44
N GLN A 43 -3.72 -4.56 -5.71
CA GLN A 43 -2.87 -4.00 -6.79
C GLN A 43 -2.96 -2.47 -6.90
N MET A 44 -4.16 -1.93 -6.70
CA MET A 44 -4.41 -0.49 -6.79
C MET A 44 -3.59 0.36 -5.79
N MET A 45 -3.05 -0.27 -4.73
CA MET A 45 -2.31 0.41 -3.65
C MET A 45 -0.87 0.75 -4.02
N GLY A 46 -0.43 0.45 -5.26
CA GLY A 46 0.88 0.80 -5.79
C GLY A 46 1.89 -0.34 -5.72
N HIS A 47 2.87 -0.30 -6.60
CA HIS A 47 3.87 -1.36 -6.83
C HIS A 47 5.28 -0.80 -6.61
N ALA A 48 5.64 -0.54 -5.35
CA ALA A 48 6.93 0.08 -5.04
C ALA A 48 8.13 -0.85 -5.32
N GLY A 49 9.28 -0.26 -5.61
CA GLY A 49 10.56 -0.96 -5.61
C GLY A 49 11.56 -0.17 -4.79
N VAL A 50 12.50 -0.85 -4.15
CA VAL A 50 13.55 -0.20 -3.35
C VAL A 50 14.90 -0.86 -3.57
N ILE A 51 15.94 -0.03 -3.61
CA ILE A 51 17.34 -0.42 -3.51
C ILE A 51 17.96 0.41 -2.39
N ARG A 52 18.63 -0.25 -1.45
CA ARG A 52 19.42 0.37 -0.39
C ARG A 52 20.88 0.05 -0.64
N VAL A 53 21.70 1.09 -0.77
CA VAL A 53 23.15 0.98 -0.85
C VAL A 53 23.73 1.07 0.56
N LEU A 54 24.57 0.10 0.94
CA LEU A 54 25.23 0.03 2.25
C LEU A 54 26.59 0.73 2.21
N ASP A 55 27.13 1.03 3.40
CA ASP A 55 28.39 1.76 3.54
C ASP A 55 29.60 1.01 2.95
N ASP A 56 29.52 -0.33 2.86
CA ASP A 56 30.54 -1.18 2.24
C ASP A 56 30.40 -1.30 0.70
N GLY A 57 29.42 -0.59 0.11
CA GLY A 57 29.13 -0.60 -1.32
C GLY A 57 28.26 -1.76 -1.79
N THR A 58 27.82 -2.66 -0.90
CA THR A 58 26.86 -3.71 -1.24
C THR A 58 25.43 -3.14 -1.31
N CYS A 59 24.52 -3.90 -1.92
CA CYS A 59 23.14 -3.47 -2.16
C CYS A 59 22.13 -4.49 -1.61
N GLU A 60 21.08 -3.98 -0.97
CA GLU A 60 19.87 -4.72 -0.65
C GLU A 60 18.74 -4.22 -1.56
N ALA A 61 17.91 -5.12 -2.07
CA ALA A 61 16.80 -4.75 -2.95
C ALA A 61 15.52 -5.49 -2.56
N ALA A 62 14.36 -4.84 -2.73
CA ALA A 62 13.07 -5.46 -2.55
C ALA A 62 12.06 -4.98 -3.59
N SER A 63 11.16 -5.89 -3.97
CA SER A 63 10.01 -5.64 -4.85
C SER A 63 8.73 -5.72 -4.03
N ASP A 64 7.75 -4.90 -4.36
CA ASP A 64 6.45 -4.94 -3.72
C ASP A 64 5.73 -6.27 -4.04
N PRO A 65 5.30 -7.03 -3.02
CA PRO A 65 4.57 -8.30 -3.19
C PRO A 65 3.20 -8.15 -3.86
N ARG A 66 2.70 -6.92 -4.02
CA ARG A 66 1.51 -6.64 -4.84
C ARG A 66 1.81 -6.75 -6.32
N SER A 67 3.06 -6.68 -6.76
CA SER A 67 3.40 -6.68 -8.18
C SER A 67 3.93 -8.03 -8.65
N ASP A 68 3.91 -8.25 -9.96
CA ASP A 68 4.61 -9.37 -10.60
C ASP A 68 6.12 -9.08 -10.80
N GLY A 69 6.64 -8.01 -10.18
CA GLY A 69 8.05 -7.62 -10.25
C GLY A 69 8.95 -8.36 -9.28
N ALA A 70 10.25 -8.37 -9.54
CA ALA A 70 11.26 -9.00 -8.67
C ALA A 70 12.43 -8.07 -8.38
N ALA A 71 13.04 -8.24 -7.20
CA ALA A 71 14.37 -7.72 -6.91
C ALA A 71 15.40 -8.78 -7.29
N ALA A 72 16.35 -8.43 -8.16
CA ALA A 72 17.39 -9.32 -8.64
C ALA A 72 18.77 -8.63 -8.53
N GLY A 73 19.78 -9.41 -8.15
CA GLY A 73 21.17 -8.97 -8.00
C GLY A 73 22.14 -10.09 -8.41
N ALA A 74 23.39 -9.72 -8.66
CA ALA A 74 24.48 -10.63 -9.03
C ALA A 74 25.43 -10.89 -7.86
#